data_AF-A0A6L2J863-F1
#
_entry.id   AF-A0A6L2J863-F1
#
_cell.length_a   1.000
_cell.length_b   1.000
_cell.length_c   1.000
_cell.angle_alpha   90.00
_cell.angle_beta   90.00
_cell.angle_gamma   90.00
#
_symmetry.space_group_name_H-M   'P 1'
#
loop_
_entity.id
_entity.type
_entity.pdbx_description
1 polymer ?
#
loop_
_entity_poly.entity_id
_entity_poly.type
_entity_poly.pdbx_seq_one_letter_code
_entity_poly.pdbx_strand_id
1 'polypeptide(L)'
;MPGVDWSNNVDQELRFKGWREIQVLDELTEITSSTELHKRMRFWFVQEIAEEEGLLKFLRDQCNDLRWKNARRRVLIREMEAFGERWVAVDYLESLKQIHARETAKLAALTDAIAESLAGIHEKERHVAKIDLND
;
A
#
# COMPACT_ATOMS: atom_id res chain seq x y z
N MET A 1 24.29 -13.79 -17.81
CA MET A 1 24.26 -12.38 -17.41
C MET A 1 23.63 -12.30 -16.03
N PRO A 2 24.32 -11.81 -14.98
CA PRO A 2 23.67 -11.60 -13.69
C PRO A 2 22.73 -10.38 -13.81
N GLY A 3 21.48 -10.55 -13.39
CA GLY A 3 20.52 -9.46 -13.33
C GLY A 3 20.97 -8.43 -12.30
N VAL A 4 21.09 -7.18 -12.74
CA VAL A 4 21.29 -6.05 -11.82
C VAL A 4 20.04 -5.95 -10.96
N ASP A 5 20.22 -6.16 -9.65
CA ASP A 5 19.18 -5.97 -8.65
C ASP A 5 18.99 -4.47 -8.40
N TRP A 6 18.01 -3.88 -9.08
CA TRP A 6 17.66 -2.47 -8.96
C TRP A 6 16.96 -2.15 -7.63
N SER A 7 16.46 -3.14 -6.89
CA SER A 7 15.83 -2.94 -5.58
C SER A 7 16.84 -2.38 -4.59
N ASN A 8 18.05 -2.91 -4.62
CA ASN A 8 19.13 -2.51 -3.71
C ASN A 8 19.59 -1.06 -3.94
N ASN A 9 19.52 -0.56 -5.18
CA ASN A 9 19.96 0.79 -5.50
C ASN A 9 18.89 1.83 -5.13
N VAL A 10 17.61 1.52 -5.37
CA VAL A 10 16.48 2.37 -4.96
C VAL A 10 16.35 2.42 -3.44
N ASP A 11 16.49 1.29 -2.74
CA ASP A 11 16.47 1.25 -1.27
C ASP A 11 17.67 1.98 -0.66
N GLN A 12 18.85 1.89 -1.25
CA GLN A 12 20.02 2.65 -0.80
C GLN A 12 19.82 4.15 -1.03
N GLU A 13 19.27 4.56 -2.17
CA GLU A 13 19.04 5.98 -2.45
C GLU A 13 17.93 6.58 -1.57
N LEU A 14 16.84 5.84 -1.31
CA LEU A 14 15.78 6.24 -0.38
C LEU A 14 16.30 6.31 1.06
N ARG A 15 17.09 5.32 1.49
CA ARG A 15 17.79 5.38 2.79
C ARG A 15 18.70 6.60 2.83
N PHE A 16 19.55 6.83 1.84
CA PHE A 16 20.52 7.92 1.83
C PHE A 16 19.85 9.31 1.82
N LYS A 17 18.67 9.44 1.18
CA LYS A 17 17.85 10.65 1.27
C LYS A 17 17.23 10.82 2.66
N GLY A 18 16.68 9.75 3.24
CA GLY A 18 16.16 9.76 4.62
C GLY A 18 17.24 10.07 5.67
N TRP A 19 18.45 9.51 5.54
CA TRP A 19 19.58 9.80 6.44
C TRP A 19 20.08 11.24 6.31
N ARG A 20 20.06 11.82 5.10
CA ARG A 20 20.41 13.23 4.90
C ARG A 20 19.36 14.18 5.46
N GLU A 21 18.08 13.85 5.35
CA GLU A 21 17.02 14.63 5.99
C GLU A 21 17.14 14.57 7.52
N ILE A 22 17.42 13.39 8.10
CA ILE A 22 17.63 13.24 9.54
C ILE A 22 18.86 14.03 10.03
N GLN A 23 19.99 13.99 9.32
CA GLN A 23 21.18 14.78 9.70
C GLN A 23 20.96 16.29 9.60
N VAL A 24 20.25 16.76 8.56
CA VAL A 24 19.88 18.18 8.44
C VAL A 24 18.93 18.59 9.56
N LEU A 25 18.06 17.68 10.01
CA LEU A 25 17.16 17.93 11.13
C LEU A 25 17.91 18.00 12.48
N ASP A 26 18.91 17.14 12.71
CA ASP A 26 19.72 17.10 13.93
C ASP A 26 20.66 18.31 14.08
N GLU A 27 21.26 18.80 13.00
CA GLU A 27 22.08 20.02 13.04
C GLU A 27 21.23 21.30 13.21
N LEU A 28 19.95 21.26 12.82
CA LEU A 28 19.03 22.38 12.99
C LEU A 28 18.33 22.39 14.36
N THR A 29 18.17 21.25 15.02
CA THR A 29 17.58 21.14 16.38
C THR A 29 18.50 21.70 17.47
N GLU A 30 19.81 21.75 17.25
CA GLU A 30 20.73 22.44 18.16
C GLU A 30 20.54 23.98 18.16
N ILE A 31 19.88 24.52 17.12
CA ILE A 31 19.80 25.98 16.87
C ILE A 31 18.40 26.57 17.16
N THR A 32 17.33 25.78 17.23
CA THR A 32 15.96 26.31 17.13
C THR A 32 15.03 25.88 18.27
N SER A 33 14.42 26.85 18.94
CA SER A 33 13.52 26.68 20.09
C SER A 33 12.33 25.74 19.80
N SER A 34 11.81 25.07 20.85
CA SER A 34 10.73 24.06 20.83
C SER A 34 9.53 24.37 19.90
N THR A 35 9.18 25.64 19.68
CA THR A 35 8.11 26.07 18.78
C THR A 35 8.36 25.75 17.30
N GLU A 36 9.63 25.64 16.87
CA GLU A 36 9.95 25.19 15.51
C GLU A 36 9.84 23.67 15.36
N LEU A 37 10.12 22.90 16.43
CA LEU A 37 10.00 21.44 16.40
C LEU A 37 8.54 21.00 16.23
N HIS A 38 7.60 21.60 16.96
CA HIS A 38 6.17 21.30 16.83
C HIS A 38 5.65 21.58 15.41
N LYS A 39 6.04 22.70 14.82
CA LYS A 39 5.69 23.06 13.43
C LYS A 39 6.26 22.08 12.41
N ARG A 40 7.52 21.66 12.57
CA ARG A 40 8.14 20.64 11.70
C ARG A 40 7.44 19.29 11.82
N MET A 41 7.14 18.85 13.05
CA MET A 41 6.44 17.59 13.28
C MET A 41 5.03 17.61 12.68
N ARG A 42 4.32 18.73 12.82
CA ARG A 42 3.02 18.94 12.19
C ARG A 42 3.10 18.83 10.67
N PHE A 43 4.05 19.53 10.06
CA PHE A 43 4.26 19.48 8.61
C PHE A 43 4.54 18.05 8.15
N TRP A 44 5.38 17.31 8.86
CA TRP A 44 5.70 15.92 8.56
C TRP A 44 4.45 15.02 8.61
N PHE A 45 3.62 15.11 9.66
CA PHE A 45 2.37 14.34 9.72
C PHE A 45 1.40 14.67 8.58
N VAL A 46 1.29 15.95 8.20
CA VAL A 46 0.43 16.37 7.09
C VAL A 46 0.91 15.81 5.75
N GLN A 47 2.23 15.78 5.52
CA GLN A 47 2.80 15.16 4.31
C GLN A 47 2.53 13.65 4.29
N GLU A 48 2.81 12.95 5.39
CA GLU A 48 2.56 11.51 5.51
C GLU A 48 1.08 11.14 5.28
N ILE A 49 0.14 11.93 5.81
CA ILE A 49 -1.29 11.75 5.54
C ILE A 49 -1.58 11.87 4.04
N ALA A 50 -1.08 12.91 3.38
CA ALA A 50 -1.31 13.14 1.95
C ALA A 50 -0.71 12.02 1.08
N GLU A 51 0.46 11.51 1.43
CA GLU A 51 1.09 10.37 0.75
C GLU A 51 0.27 9.10 0.93
N GLU A 52 -0.21 8.83 2.15
CA GLU A 52 -1.01 7.65 2.47
C GLU A 52 -2.41 7.71 1.82
N GLU A 53 -3.02 8.88 1.71
CA GLU A 53 -4.25 9.09 0.91
C GLU A 53 -4.03 8.78 -0.58
N GLY A 54 -2.87 9.17 -1.12
CA GLY A 54 -2.44 8.82 -2.47
C GLY A 54 -2.31 7.31 -2.67
N LEU A 55 -1.66 6.63 -1.72
CA LEU A 55 -1.56 5.17 -1.70
C LEU A 55 -2.95 4.51 -1.61
N LEU A 56 -3.83 5.00 -0.73
CA LEU A 56 -5.18 4.48 -0.58
C LEU A 56 -5.98 4.54 -1.89
N LYS A 57 -5.86 5.64 -2.64
CA LYS A 57 -6.50 5.76 -3.96
C LYS A 57 -6.01 4.65 -4.90
N PHE A 58 -4.71 4.45 -4.99
CA PHE A 58 -4.11 3.39 -5.80
C PHE A 58 -4.59 1.99 -5.37
N LEU A 59 -4.58 1.69 -4.06
CA LEU A 59 -5.02 0.39 -3.54
C LEU A 59 -6.50 0.13 -3.84
N ARG A 60 -7.36 1.15 -3.75
CA ARG A 60 -8.79 1.04 -4.08
C ARG A 60 -9.00 0.73 -5.56
N ASP A 61 -8.23 1.36 -6.45
CA ASP A 61 -8.28 1.08 -7.89
C ASP A 61 -7.86 -0.37 -8.19
N GLN A 62 -6.79 -0.85 -7.55
CA GLN A 62 -6.34 -2.25 -7.66
C GLN A 62 -7.41 -3.23 -7.14
N CYS A 63 -8.06 -2.93 -6.02
CA CYS A 63 -9.16 -3.73 -5.49
C CYS A 63 -10.35 -3.81 -6.47
N ASN A 64 -10.70 -2.69 -7.11
CA ASN A 64 -11.79 -2.65 -8.08
C ASN A 64 -11.48 -3.50 -9.32
N ASP A 65 -10.25 -3.39 -9.86
CA ASP A 65 -9.80 -4.22 -10.98
C ASP A 65 -9.81 -5.72 -10.63
N LEU A 66 -9.31 -6.10 -9.44
CA LEU A 66 -9.32 -7.48 -8.98
C LEU A 66 -10.75 -8.02 -8.79
N ARG A 67 -11.66 -7.22 -8.23
CA ARG A 67 -13.08 -7.60 -8.09
C ARG A 67 -13.71 -7.90 -9.44
N TRP A 68 -13.48 -7.02 -10.43
CA TRP A 68 -13.98 -7.21 -11.79
C TRP A 68 -13.40 -8.48 -12.43
N LYS A 69 -12.08 -8.67 -12.37
CA LYS A 69 -11.41 -9.87 -12.91
C LYS A 69 -11.90 -11.15 -12.23
N ASN A 70 -12.08 -11.13 -10.91
CA ASN A 70 -12.58 -12.29 -10.15
C ASN A 70 -14.03 -12.62 -10.48
N ALA A 71 -14.90 -11.61 -10.67
CA ALA A 71 -16.27 -11.85 -11.12
C ALA A 71 -16.30 -12.54 -12.49
N ARG A 72 -15.49 -12.06 -13.44
CA ARG A 72 -15.36 -12.68 -14.77
C ARG A 72 -14.82 -14.11 -14.70
N ARG A 73 -13.77 -14.38 -13.92
CA ARG A 73 -13.24 -15.73 -13.73
C ARG A 73 -14.27 -16.68 -13.11
N ARG A 74 -15.07 -16.20 -12.15
CA ARG A 74 -16.13 -17.00 -11.51
C ARG A 74 -17.19 -17.45 -12.52
N VAL A 75 -17.55 -16.60 -13.48
CA VAL A 75 -18.48 -16.98 -14.56
C VAL A 75 -17.85 -18.09 -15.41
N LEU A 76 -16.61 -17.92 -15.85
CA LEU A 76 -15.92 -18.92 -16.66
C LEU A 76 -15.74 -20.26 -15.93
N ILE A 77 -15.43 -20.24 -14.63
CA ILE A 77 -15.37 -21.46 -13.80
C ILE A 77 -16.71 -22.21 -13.85
N ARG A 78 -17.83 -21.50 -13.67
CA ARG A 78 -19.17 -22.11 -13.69
C ARG A 78 -19.53 -22.68 -15.07
N GLU A 79 -19.17 -21.98 -16.15
CA GLU A 79 -19.37 -22.47 -17.51
C GLU A 79 -18.58 -23.76 -17.74
N MET A 80 -17.29 -23.78 -17.36
CA MET A 80 -16.44 -24.97 -17.46
C MET A 80 -16.94 -26.13 -16.60
N GLU A 81 -17.43 -25.87 -15.39
CA GLU A 81 -18.05 -26.88 -14.53
C GLU A 81 -19.30 -27.49 -15.18
N ALA A 82 -20.10 -26.69 -15.90
CA ALA A 82 -21.30 -27.18 -16.59
C ALA A 82 -20.99 -28.09 -17.79
N PHE A 83 -19.82 -27.95 -18.43
CA PHE A 83 -19.40 -28.82 -19.54
C PHE A 83 -19.00 -30.24 -19.08
N GLY A 84 -18.70 -30.44 -17.79
CA GLY A 84 -18.38 -31.73 -17.18
C GLY A 84 -17.04 -32.34 -17.62
N GLU A 85 -16.81 -33.61 -17.28
CA GLU A 85 -15.54 -34.34 -17.48
C GLU A 85 -15.21 -34.70 -18.94
N ARG A 86 -15.93 -34.11 -19.92
CA ARG A 86 -15.85 -34.56 -21.31
C ARG A 86 -14.52 -34.26 -22.02
N TRP A 87 -13.56 -33.54 -21.40
CA TRP A 87 -12.33 -33.09 -22.06
C TRP A 87 -11.13 -32.84 -21.14
N VAL A 88 -9.95 -32.66 -21.77
CA VAL A 88 -8.69 -32.02 -21.30
C VAL A 88 -8.90 -30.70 -20.51
N ALA A 89 -10.12 -30.17 -20.48
CA ALA A 89 -10.56 -28.99 -19.74
C ALA A 89 -10.47 -29.11 -18.21
N VAL A 90 -10.34 -30.33 -17.64
CA VAL A 90 -10.23 -30.52 -16.17
C VAL A 90 -8.98 -29.84 -15.60
N ASP A 91 -7.82 -30.02 -16.24
CA ASP A 91 -6.57 -29.39 -15.80
C ASP A 91 -6.61 -27.86 -15.93
N TYR A 92 -7.26 -27.36 -16.99
CA TYR A 92 -7.47 -25.92 -17.19
C TYR A 92 -8.45 -25.33 -16.17
N LEU A 93 -9.51 -26.07 -15.80
CA LEU A 93 -10.46 -25.67 -14.77
C LEU A 93 -9.78 -25.58 -13.40
N GLU A 94 -8.97 -26.57 -13.07
CA GLU A 94 -8.23 -26.59 -11.80
C GLU A 94 -7.24 -25.42 -11.74
N SER A 95 -6.49 -25.19 -12.82
CA SER A 95 -5.58 -24.04 -12.93
C SER A 95 -6.33 -22.70 -12.76
N LEU A 96 -7.53 -22.60 -13.35
CA LEU A 96 -8.37 -21.40 -13.24
C LEU A 96 -8.90 -21.20 -11.81
N LYS A 97 -9.29 -22.27 -11.12
CA LYS A 97 -9.70 -22.24 -9.70
C LYS A 97 -8.56 -21.79 -8.80
N GLN A 98 -7.35 -22.28 -9.03
CA GLN A 98 -6.16 -21.88 -8.28
C GLN A 98 -5.82 -20.39 -8.48
N ILE A 99 -5.86 -19.91 -9.73
CA ILE A 99 -5.68 -18.48 -10.03
C ILE A 99 -6.75 -17.65 -9.34
N HIS A 100 -8.03 -18.06 -9.41
CA HIS A 100 -9.12 -17.36 -8.75
C HIS A 100 -8.94 -17.31 -7.22
N ALA A 101 -8.53 -18.41 -6.60
CA ALA A 101 -8.26 -18.47 -5.16
C ALA A 101 -7.13 -17.52 -4.76
N ARG A 102 -6.00 -17.55 -5.50
CA ARG A 102 -4.86 -16.66 -5.25
C ARG A 102 -5.22 -15.18 -5.39
N GLU A 103 -5.98 -14.83 -6.42
CA GLU A 103 -6.39 -13.44 -6.66
C GLU A 103 -7.45 -12.97 -5.66
N THR A 104 -8.27 -13.88 -5.15
CA THR A 104 -9.20 -13.60 -4.04
C THR A 104 -8.44 -13.35 -2.74
N ALA A 105 -7.41 -14.14 -2.45
CA ALA A 105 -6.52 -13.91 -1.31
C ALA A 105 -5.78 -12.57 -1.42
N LYS A 106 -5.29 -12.21 -2.61
CA LYS A 106 -4.68 -10.90 -2.87
C LYS A 106 -5.65 -9.75 -2.61
N LEU A 107 -6.91 -9.88 -3.05
CA LEU A 107 -7.96 -8.89 -2.79
C LEU A 107 -8.24 -8.72 -1.28
N ALA A 108 -8.23 -9.82 -0.52
CA ALA A 108 -8.39 -9.76 0.94
C ALA A 108 -7.23 -8.98 1.58
N ALA A 109 -5.98 -9.33 1.26
CA ALA A 109 -4.81 -8.64 1.80
C ALA A 109 -4.79 -7.13 1.46
N LEU A 110 -5.19 -6.73 0.25
CA LEU A 110 -5.31 -5.31 -0.10
C LEU A 110 -6.44 -4.60 0.67
N THR A 111 -7.51 -5.32 0.99
CA THR A 111 -8.61 -4.77 1.80
C THR A 111 -8.14 -4.53 3.24
N ASP A 112 -7.35 -5.46 3.79
CA ASP A 112 -6.75 -5.32 5.11
C ASP A 112 -5.76 -4.14 5.15
N ALA A 113 -4.88 -4.03 4.14
CA ALA A 113 -3.95 -2.91 4.01
C ALA A 113 -4.68 -1.55 3.91
N ILE A 114 -5.80 -1.47 3.20
CA ILE A 114 -6.64 -0.26 3.17
C ILE A 114 -7.17 0.08 4.56
N ALA A 115 -7.61 -0.91 5.33
CA ALA A 115 -8.13 -0.69 6.68
C ALA A 115 -7.03 -0.21 7.62
N GLU A 116 -5.83 -0.79 7.53
CA GLU A 116 -4.66 -0.37 8.29
C GLU A 116 -4.22 1.05 7.95
N SER A 117 -4.13 1.39 6.66
CA SER A 117 -3.79 2.76 6.25
C SER A 117 -4.83 3.80 6.67
N LEU A 118 -6.12 3.45 6.64
CA LEU A 118 -7.15 4.34 7.19
C LEU A 118 -6.96 4.56 8.69
N ALA A 119 -6.65 3.52 9.46
CA ALA A 119 -6.37 3.66 10.89
C ALA A 119 -5.12 4.53 11.13
N GLY A 120 -4.07 4.33 10.33
CA GLY A 120 -2.84 5.11 10.35
C GLY A 120 -3.08 6.60 10.07
N ILE A 121 -3.91 6.94 9.07
CA ILE A 121 -4.30 8.33 8.80
C ILE A 121 -5.02 8.93 10.01
N HIS A 122 -6.04 8.24 10.56
CA HIS A 122 -6.78 8.75 11.72
C HIS A 122 -5.87 8.95 12.95
N GLU A 123 -4.84 8.11 13.12
CA GLU A 123 -3.83 8.31 14.15
C GLU A 123 -3.00 9.58 13.92
N LYS A 124 -2.47 9.77 12.71
CA LYS A 124 -1.71 10.97 12.34
C LYS A 124 -2.55 12.25 12.45
N GLU A 125 -3.82 12.22 12.05
CA GLU A 125 -4.76 13.33 12.21
C GLU A 125 -4.94 13.74 13.68
N ARG A 126 -5.05 12.75 14.58
CA ARG A 126 -5.10 13.02 16.04
C ARG A 126 -3.81 13.67 16.54
N HIS A 127 -2.65 13.29 16.00
CA HIS A 127 -1.38 13.93 16.35
C HIS A 127 -1.32 15.38 15.87
N VAL A 128 -1.75 15.66 14.64
CA VAL A 128 -1.85 17.03 14.11
C VAL A 128 -2.78 17.88 14.99
N ALA A 129 -3.97 17.38 15.31
CA ALA A 129 -4.93 18.10 16.17
C ALA A 129 -4.34 18.39 17.56
N LYS A 130 -3.57 17.47 18.14
CA LYS A 130 -2.89 17.69 19.42
C LYS A 130 -1.80 18.76 19.33
N ILE A 131 -1.07 18.85 18.21
CA ILE A 131 -0.08 19.90 17.99
C ILE A 131 -0.79 21.25 17.86
N ASP A 132 -1.87 21.32 17.07
CA ASP A 132 -2.65 22.55 16.83
C ASP A 132 -3.30 23.11 18.10
N LEU A 133 -3.60 22.26 19.11
CA LEU A 133 -4.10 22.69 20.41
C LEU A 133 -3.02 23.21 21.37
N ASN A 134 -1.75 22.91 21.11
CA ASN A 134 -0.61 23.26 21.96
C ASN A 134 0.26 24.41 21.38
N ASP A 135 -0.03 24.87 20.16
CA ASP A 135 0.55 26.06 19.50
C ASP A 135 -0.16 27.35 19.94
#